data_AF-A0A6A4HCP4-F1
#
_entry.id   AF-A0A6A4HCP4-F1
#
_cell.length_a   1.000
_cell.length_b   1.000
_cell.length_c   1.000
_cell.angle_alpha   90.00
_cell.angle_beta   90.00
_cell.angle_gamma   90.00
#
_symmetry.space_group_name_H-M   'P 1'
#
loop_
_entity.id
_entity.type
_entity.pdbx_description
1 polymer ?
#
loop_
_entity_poly.entity_id
_entity_poly.type
_entity_poly.pdbx_seq_one_letter_code
_entity_poly.pdbx_strand_id
1 'polypeptide(L)'
;MGKRKKSSRKPGPAKMKVPLDTTFTCLFCHHEKSVTVRIDRKEGFAQLVLSNLTEPIDIYSEWIDAADEAENAAVAECRVLYRVLSQRAPRAGDR
;
A
#
# COMPACT_ATOMS: atom_id res chain seq x y z
N MET A 1 48.05 11.67 37.38
CA MET A 1 46.96 12.45 36.77
C MET A 1 47.09 12.29 35.25
N GLY A 2 46.18 11.73 34.46
CA GLY A 2 44.86 11.20 34.70
C GLY A 2 44.58 10.08 33.68
N LYS A 3 43.94 9.00 34.16
CA LYS A 3 43.49 7.88 33.34
C LYS A 3 42.37 8.39 32.44
N ARG A 4 42.68 8.66 31.17
CA ARG A 4 41.69 9.10 30.18
C ARG A 4 40.70 7.97 29.96
N LYS A 5 39.50 8.14 30.52
CA LYS A 5 38.37 7.23 30.45
C LYS A 5 38.05 6.96 28.97
N LYS A 6 38.30 5.73 28.53
CA LYS A 6 37.92 5.25 27.20
C LYS A 6 36.44 5.53 27.05
N SER A 7 36.06 6.38 26.10
CA SER A 7 34.69 6.64 25.69
C SER A 7 34.16 5.39 24.97
N SER A 8 34.07 4.28 25.71
CA SER A 8 33.32 3.10 25.30
C SER A 8 31.85 3.41 25.57
N ARG A 9 31.29 4.30 24.75
CA ARG A 9 29.85 4.41 24.63
C ARG A 9 29.46 3.14 23.87
N LYS A 10 29.12 2.09 24.62
CA LYS A 10 28.58 0.86 24.05
C LYS A 10 27.43 1.27 23.11
N PRO A 11 27.39 0.76 21.86
CA PRO A 11 26.21 0.93 21.02
C PRO A 11 24.99 0.57 21.86
N GLY A 12 24.01 1.46 21.90
CA GLY A 12 22.78 1.21 22.63
C GLY A 12 22.15 -0.10 22.16
N PRO A 13 21.37 -0.78 23.02
CA PRO A 13 20.67 -2.00 22.61
C PRO A 13 19.92 -1.72 21.31
N ALA A 14 20.20 -2.52 20.27
CA ALA A 14 19.50 -2.43 19.00
C ALA A 14 18.00 -2.49 19.29
N LYS A 15 17.24 -1.50 18.80
CA LYS A 15 15.79 -1.46 18.97
C LYS A 15 15.24 -2.79 18.48
N MET A 16 14.67 -3.57 19.39
CA MET A 16 14.03 -4.82 19.03
C MET A 16 12.90 -4.46 18.08
N LYS A 17 12.97 -5.02 16.87
CA LYS A 17 11.87 -4.93 15.91
C LYS A 17 10.72 -5.72 16.53
N VAL A 18 9.78 -4.99 17.12
CA VAL A 18 8.52 -5.58 17.59
C VAL A 18 7.89 -6.24 16.36
N PRO A 19 7.52 -7.53 16.41
CA PRO A 19 6.89 -8.17 15.27
C PRO A 19 5.57 -7.45 14.98
N LEU A 20 5.48 -6.87 13.77
CA LEU A 20 4.25 -6.24 13.29
C LEU A 20 3.22 -7.32 12.99
N ASP A 21 1.95 -6.96 13.18
CA ASP A 21 0.83 -7.84 12.87
C ASP A 21 0.77 -8.14 11.37
N THR A 22 0.56 -9.42 11.06
CA THR A 22 0.41 -9.92 9.68
C THR A 22 -1.06 -10.15 9.29
N THR A 23 -1.98 -9.83 10.22
CA THR A 23 -3.41 -10.02 10.07
C THR A 23 -4.12 -8.67 9.99
N PHE A 24 -4.83 -8.43 8.89
CA PHE A 24 -5.55 -7.18 8.64
C PHE A 24 -7.06 -7.44 8.45
N THR A 25 -7.82 -6.35 8.49
CA THR A 25 -9.26 -6.34 8.18
C THR A 25 -9.45 -6.39 6.66
N CYS A 26 -10.42 -7.14 6.17
CA CYS A 26 -10.72 -7.17 4.74
C CYS A 26 -11.59 -5.96 4.35
N LEU A 27 -11.21 -5.31 3.26
CA LEU A 27 -11.93 -4.15 2.69
C LEU A 27 -13.33 -4.54 2.19
N PHE A 28 -13.53 -5.78 1.75
CA PHE A 28 -14.80 -6.24 1.18
C PHE A 28 -15.77 -6.79 2.23
N CYS A 29 -15.31 -7.69 3.10
CA CYS A 29 -16.19 -8.35 4.07
C CYS A 29 -16.19 -7.72 5.46
N HIS A 30 -15.36 -6.69 5.70
CA HIS A 30 -15.31 -5.93 6.96
C HIS A 30 -15.10 -6.78 8.23
N HIS A 31 -14.60 -8.02 8.08
CA HIS A 31 -14.25 -8.88 9.19
C HIS A 31 -12.81 -8.61 9.64
N GLU A 32 -12.63 -8.41 10.94
CA GLU A 32 -11.32 -8.30 11.58
C GLU A 32 -10.51 -9.60 11.39
N LYS A 33 -9.19 -9.46 11.10
CA LYS A 33 -8.23 -10.58 10.93
C LYS A 33 -8.56 -11.58 9.81
N SER A 34 -9.32 -11.16 8.81
CA SER A 34 -9.70 -12.03 7.69
C SER A 34 -8.61 -12.16 6.61
N VAL A 35 -7.64 -11.25 6.59
CA VAL A 35 -6.54 -11.25 5.61
C VAL A 35 -5.22 -11.52 6.29
N THR A 36 -4.54 -12.59 5.88
CA THR A 36 -3.19 -12.94 6.36
C THR A 36 -2.17 -12.71 5.26
N VAL A 37 -1.20 -11.83 5.50
CA VAL A 37 -0.13 -11.54 4.55
C VAL A 37 1.07 -12.42 4.86
N ARG A 38 1.49 -13.24 3.89
CA ARG A 38 2.69 -14.09 3.97
C ARG A 38 3.75 -13.60 2.99
N ILE A 39 4.97 -13.37 3.49
CA ILE A 39 6.11 -12.92 2.69
C ILE A 39 7.17 -14.01 2.72
N ASP A 40 7.17 -14.87 1.70
CA ASP A 40 8.15 -15.94 1.56
C ASP A 40 9.36 -15.47 0.75
N ARG A 41 10.37 -14.97 1.47
CA ARG A 41 11.62 -14.43 0.89
C ARG A 41 12.51 -15.51 0.23
N LYS A 42 12.20 -16.79 0.44
CA LYS A 42 13.01 -17.93 -0.04
C LYS A 42 12.60 -18.43 -1.41
N GLU A 43 11.36 -18.20 -1.82
CA GLU A 43 10.81 -18.75 -3.08
C GLU A 43 10.77 -17.73 -4.23
N GLY A 44 11.30 -16.51 -4.03
CA GLY A 44 11.52 -15.60 -5.15
C GLY A 44 10.26 -15.03 -5.80
N PHE A 45 9.10 -15.08 -5.14
CA PHE A 45 7.84 -14.52 -5.65
C PHE A 45 7.79 -12.98 -5.74
N ALA A 46 8.93 -12.30 -5.57
CA ALA A 46 9.07 -10.88 -5.83
C ALA A 46 10.47 -10.51 -6.32
N GLN A 47 10.85 -11.05 -7.47
CA GLN A 47 11.80 -10.37 -8.35
C GLN A 47 10.97 -9.27 -9.04
N LEU A 48 10.78 -8.06 -8.47
CA LEU A 48 11.66 -6.93 -8.78
C LEU A 48 11.42 -5.65 -7.93
N VAL A 49 10.55 -5.63 -6.91
CA VAL A 49 10.24 -4.36 -6.18
C VAL A 49 10.21 -4.49 -4.65
N LEU A 50 10.15 -5.70 -4.08
CA LEU A 50 10.15 -5.86 -2.63
C LEU A 50 11.55 -5.66 -2.06
N SER A 51 11.89 -4.39 -1.80
CA SER A 51 13.05 -4.02 -1.02
C SER A 51 13.01 -4.71 0.35
N ASN A 52 14.16 -4.96 0.97
CA ASN A 52 14.26 -5.63 2.28
C ASN A 52 13.53 -4.91 3.43
N LEU A 53 12.95 -3.74 3.16
CA LEU A 53 12.18 -2.90 4.06
C LEU A 53 10.67 -3.07 3.90
N THR A 54 10.20 -3.88 2.95
CA THR A 54 8.76 -4.11 2.76
C THR A 54 8.18 -4.89 3.93
N GLU A 55 7.28 -4.23 4.64
CA GLU A 55 6.55 -4.74 5.79
C GLU A 55 5.16 -5.22 5.36
N PRO A 56 4.52 -6.14 6.11
CA PRO A 56 3.16 -6.61 5.79
C PRO A 56 2.13 -5.48 5.63
N ILE A 57 2.37 -4.35 6.30
CA ILE A 57 1.53 -3.15 6.21
C ILE A 57 1.67 -2.42 4.87
N ASP A 58 2.85 -2.44 4.25
CA ASP A 58 3.06 -1.80 2.95
C ASP A 58 2.21 -2.48 1.87
N ILE A 59 2.14 -3.83 1.92
CA ILE A 59 1.31 -4.64 1.02
C ILE A 59 -0.18 -4.36 1.25
N TYR A 60 -0.59 -4.19 2.50
CA TYR A 60 -1.98 -3.83 2.81
C TYR A 60 -2.34 -2.43 2.32
N SER A 61 -1.40 -1.48 2.40
CA SER A 61 -1.58 -0.10 1.93
C SER A 61 -1.72 -0.06 0.40
N GLU A 62 -0.82 -0.75 -0.31
CA GLU A 62 -0.86 -0.85 -1.78
C GLU A 62 -2.15 -1.52 -2.27
N TRP A 63 -2.68 -2.49 -1.52
CA TRP A 63 -3.97 -3.11 -1.84
C TRP A 63 -5.16 -2.15 -1.67
N ILE A 64 -5.13 -1.27 -0.66
CA ILE A 64 -6.14 -0.20 -0.50
C ILE A 64 -6.05 0.76 -1.68
N ASP A 65 -4.86 1.24 -1.99
CA ASP A 65 -4.64 2.18 -3.09
C ASP A 65 -5.09 1.59 -4.43
N ALA A 66 -4.81 0.30 -4.68
CA ALA A 66 -5.26 -0.40 -5.89
C ALA A 66 -6.79 -0.55 -5.96
N ALA A 67 -7.47 -0.73 -4.82
CA ALA A 67 -8.92 -0.78 -4.76
C ALA A 67 -9.54 0.61 -5.04
N ASP A 68 -9.00 1.66 -4.42
CA ASP A 68 -9.43 3.04 -4.62
C ASP A 68 -9.15 3.52 -6.05
N GLU A 69 -8.03 3.12 -6.65
CA GLU A 69 -7.70 3.42 -8.04
C GLU A 69 -8.63 2.68 -9.01
N ALA A 70 -8.98 1.42 -8.74
CA ALA A 70 -9.95 0.68 -9.55
C ALA A 70 -11.34 1.34 -9.53
N GLU A 71 -11.79 1.84 -8.37
CA GLU A 71 -13.04 2.59 -8.26
C GLU A 71 -12.95 3.94 -8.98
N ASN A 72 -11.89 4.71 -8.75
CA ASN A 72 -11.70 6.01 -9.40
C ASN A 72 -11.54 5.88 -10.92
N ALA A 73 -10.87 4.85 -11.42
CA ALA A 73 -10.75 4.58 -12.85
C ALA A 73 -12.12 4.27 -13.46
N ALA A 74 -12.93 3.43 -12.80
CA ALA A 74 -14.30 3.15 -13.24
C ALA A 74 -15.18 4.41 -13.29
N VAL A 75 -15.06 5.27 -12.27
CA VAL A 75 -15.78 6.56 -12.21
C VAL A 75 -15.26 7.54 -13.26
N ALA A 76 -13.94 7.59 -13.49
CA ALA A 76 -13.32 8.44 -14.50
C ALA A 76 -13.74 8.03 -15.92
N GLU A 77 -13.75 6.73 -16.24
CA GLU A 77 -14.24 6.23 -17.52
C GLU A 77 -15.72 6.55 -17.72
N CYS A 78 -16.57 6.32 -16.71
CA CYS A 78 -17.98 6.65 -16.80
C CYS A 78 -18.21 8.17 -16.98
N ARG A 79 -17.41 9.01 -16.30
CA ARG A 79 -17.44 10.47 -16.42
C ARG A 79 -16.97 10.95 -17.79
N VAL A 80 -15.94 10.34 -18.36
CA VAL A 80 -15.44 10.65 -19.71
C VAL A 80 -16.49 10.25 -20.74
N LEU A 81 -17.08 9.05 -20.63
CA LEU A 81 -18.15 8.59 -21.51
C LEU A 81 -19.37 9.51 -21.44
N TYR A 82 -19.84 9.85 -20.24
CA TYR A 82 -20.96 10.77 -20.08
C TYR A 82 -20.64 12.16 -20.65
N ARG A 83 -19.42 12.68 -20.47
CA ARG A 83 -19.00 13.97 -21.01
C ARG A 83 -18.90 13.96 -22.55
N VAL A 84 -18.37 12.88 -23.14
CA VAL A 84 -18.29 12.71 -24.60
C VAL A 84 -19.67 12.56 -25.22
N LEU A 85 -20.56 11.78 -24.60
CA LEU A 85 -21.95 11.62 -25.04
C LEU A 85 -22.72 12.95 -24.93
N SER A 86 -22.52 13.71 -23.85
CA SER A 86 -23.13 15.03 -23.67
C SER A 86 -22.64 16.08 -24.68
N GLN A 87 -21.37 16.01 -25.11
CA GLN A 87 -20.84 16.92 -26.14
C GLN A 87 -21.24 16.55 -27.56
N ARG A 88 -21.55 15.27 -27.82
CA ARG A 88 -22.03 14.77 -29.12
C ARG A 88 -23.55 14.79 -29.27
N ALA A 89 -24.29 15.19 -28.25
CA ALA A 89 -25.73 15.37 -28.38
C ALA A 89 -26.00 16.43 -29.47
N PRO A 90 -26.76 16.11 -30.54
CA PRO A 90 -27.08 17.09 -31.55
C PRO A 90 -27.83 18.24 -30.87
N ARG A 91 -27.40 19.48 -31.13
CA ARG A 91 -28.13 20.67 -30.65
C ARG A 91 -29.54 20.57 -31.22
N ALA A 92 -30.51 20.31 -30.36
CA ALA A 92 -31.92 20.36 -30.71
C ALA A 92 -32.27 21.82 -31.06
N GLY A 93 -32.02 22.22 -32.31
CA GLY A 93 -32.16 23.62 -32.71
C GLY A 93 -31.70 23.99 -34.12
N ASP A 94 -31.26 23.06 -34.98
CA ASP A 94 -31.16 23.34 -36.43
C ASP A 94 -32.51 23.02 -37.09
N ARG A 95 -33.37 24.02 -37.19
CA ARG A 95 -34.53 24.03 -38.07
C ARG A 95 -34.70 25.42 -38.67
#